data_AF-A0A8T3Y1L1-F1
#
_entry.id   AF-A0A8T3Y1L1-F1
#
_cell.length_a   1.000
_cell.length_b   1.000
_cell.length_c   1.000
_cell.angle_alpha   90.00
_cell.angle_beta   90.00
_cell.angle_gamma   90.00
#
_symmetry.space_group_name_H-M   'P 1'
#
loop_
_entity.id
_entity.type
_entity.pdbx_description
1 polymer ?
#
loop_
_entity_poly.entity_id
_entity_poly.type
_entity_poly.pdbx_seq_one_letter_code
_entity_poly.pdbx_strand_id
1 'polypeptide(L)'
;MLSIKFLRENADAVRADIKKRGMEDSLKNVDEVLSLDEKNRKIQFELDALRHEKNELSLEVNRLKKTGEDADEVLKKVKVLPEKVKKLEEEREIIEEKLKKILMNTPNILHQSVPVGKGSEGNVVVRTWGTRR
;
A
#
# COMPACT_ATOMS: atom_id res chain seq x y z
N MET A 1 -3.10 0.39 13.50
CA MET A 1 -2.57 0.98 12.25
C MET A 1 -3.74 1.42 11.41
N LEU A 2 -3.71 2.63 10.86
CA LEU A 2 -4.76 3.11 9.97
C LEU A 2 -4.82 2.21 8.72
N SER A 3 -6.02 1.86 8.26
CA SER A 3 -6.12 1.02 7.07
C SER A 3 -5.76 1.82 5.82
N ILE A 4 -5.00 1.21 4.90
CA ILE A 4 -4.65 1.82 3.60
C ILE A 4 -5.91 2.18 2.82
N LYS A 5 -6.93 1.32 2.85
CA LYS A 5 -8.23 1.56 2.21
C LYS A 5 -8.84 2.87 2.73
N PHE A 6 -8.87 3.06 4.05
CA PHE A 6 -9.40 4.28 4.65
C PHE A 6 -8.58 5.51 4.24
N LEU A 7 -7.24 5.42 4.23
CA LEU A 7 -6.36 6.51 3.81
C LEU A 7 -6.59 6.88 2.33
N ARG A 8 -6.86 5.90 1.47
CA ARG A 8 -7.20 6.10 0.06
C ARG A 8 -8.55 6.79 -0.14
N GLU A 9 -9.57 6.35 0.59
CA GLU A 9 -10.94 6.86 0.45
C GLU A 9 -11.15 8.21 1.17
N ASN A 10 -10.36 8.49 2.21
CA ASN A 10 -10.57 9.62 3.12
C ASN A 10 -9.29 10.46 3.32
N ALA A 11 -8.40 10.53 2.33
CA ALA A 11 -7.11 11.22 2.42
C ALA A 11 -7.23 12.64 3.00
N ASP A 12 -8.22 13.41 2.56
CA ASP A 12 -8.42 14.79 3.02
C ASP A 12 -8.85 14.87 4.49
N ALA A 13 -9.66 13.92 4.96
CA ALA A 13 -10.03 13.83 6.37
C ALA A 13 -8.82 13.46 7.23
N VAL A 14 -7.96 12.55 6.75
CA VAL A 14 -6.70 12.20 7.42
C VAL A 14 -5.75 13.40 7.50
N ARG A 15 -5.58 14.15 6.40
CA ARG A 15 -4.77 15.38 6.38
C ARG A 15 -5.30 16.44 7.35
N ALA A 16 -6.61 16.63 7.40
CA ALA A 16 -7.23 17.57 8.33
C ALA A 16 -7.01 17.15 9.80
N ASP A 17 -7.12 15.86 10.11
CA ASP A 17 -6.88 15.33 11.47
C ASP A 17 -5.42 15.50 11.90
N ILE A 18 -4.48 15.22 11.00
CA ILE A 18 -3.05 15.42 11.24
C ILE A 18 -2.73 16.89 11.55
N LYS A 19 -3.36 17.83 10.83
CA LYS A 19 -3.25 19.27 11.12
C LYS A 19 -3.84 19.64 12.48
N LYS A 20 -5.00 19.08 12.84
CA LYS A 20 -5.61 19.28 14.17
C LYS A 20 -4.68 18.81 15.30
N ARG A 21 -3.94 17.73 15.06
CA ARG A 21 -2.93 17.19 15.99
C ARG A 21 -1.61 17.97 16.02
N GLY A 22 -1.40 18.93 15.11
CA GLY A 22 -0.16 19.69 15.00
C GLY A 22 1.03 18.87 14.47
N MET A 23 0.79 17.74 13.81
CA MET A 23 1.85 16.86 13.27
C MET A 23 2.05 17.07 11.77
N GLU A 24 2.33 18.30 11.36
CA GLU A 24 2.43 18.66 9.94
C GLU A 24 3.49 17.84 9.17
N ASP A 25 4.56 17.42 9.84
CA ASP A 25 5.57 16.52 9.26
C ASP A 25 4.99 15.18 8.78
N SER A 26 3.92 14.71 9.41
CA SER A 26 3.22 13.48 9.04
C SER A 26 2.31 13.65 7.81
N LEU A 27 2.10 14.87 7.30
CA LEU A 27 1.31 15.07 6.07
C LEU A 27 1.99 14.43 4.85
N LYS A 28 3.33 14.48 4.80
CA LYS A 28 4.12 13.86 3.72
C LYS A 28 3.92 12.35 3.67
N ASN A 29 3.73 11.72 4.83
CA ASN A 29 3.48 10.28 4.94
C ASN A 29 2.19 9.87 4.23
N VAL A 30 1.14 10.73 4.24
CA VAL A 30 -0.13 10.44 3.56
C VAL A 30 0.09 10.37 2.05
N ASP A 31 0.78 11.35 1.48
CA ASP A 31 1.05 11.39 0.04
C ASP A 31 1.97 10.26 -0.41
N GLU A 32 2.99 9.96 0.41
CA GLU A 32 3.90 8.84 0.14
C GLU A 32 3.18 7.49 0.18
N VAL A 33 2.28 7.26 1.15
CA VAL A 33 1.47 6.04 1.21
C VAL A 33 0.58 5.91 -0.02
N LEU A 34 -0.06 6.99 -0.47
CA LEU A 34 -0.93 6.95 -1.66
C LEU A 34 -0.13 6.59 -2.93
N SER A 35 1.05 7.19 -3.10
CA SER A 35 1.95 6.89 -4.22
C SER A 35 2.45 5.45 -4.18
N LEU A 36 2.89 4.97 -3.02
CA LEU A 36 3.36 3.58 -2.86
C LEU A 36 2.23 2.56 -3.04
N ASP A 37 1.02 2.86 -2.57
CA ASP A 37 -0.16 2.03 -2.79
C ASP A 37 -0.53 1.94 -4.28
N GLU A 38 -0.44 3.05 -5.03
CA GLU A 38 -0.65 3.04 -6.48
C GLU A 38 0.37 2.15 -7.19
N LYS A 39 1.66 2.28 -6.85
CA LYS A 39 2.72 1.43 -7.39
C LYS A 39 2.49 -0.04 -7.06
N ASN A 40 2.15 -0.36 -5.81
CA ASN A 40 1.86 -1.73 -5.38
C ASN A 40 0.73 -2.36 -6.20
N ARG A 41 -0.35 -1.60 -6.44
CA ARG A 41 -1.48 -2.06 -7.27
C ARG A 41 -1.10 -2.26 -8.74
N LYS A 42 -0.26 -1.38 -9.30
CA LYS A 42 0.26 -1.54 -10.67
C LYS A 42 1.12 -2.80 -10.80
N ILE A 43 2.04 -3.02 -9.86
CA ILE A 43 2.90 -4.21 -9.85
C ILE A 43 2.05 -5.48 -9.70
N GLN A 44 1.06 -5.48 -8.82
CA GLN A 44 0.15 -6.62 -8.68
C GLN A 44 -0.58 -6.92 -10.01
N PHE A 45 -1.08 -5.90 -10.69
CA PHE A 45 -1.73 -6.07 -11.99
C PHE A 45 -0.76 -6.63 -13.05
N GLU A 46 0.48 -6.13 -13.09
CA GLU A 46 1.50 -6.61 -14.02
C GLU A 46 1.91 -8.06 -13.72
N LEU A 47 2.05 -8.43 -12.45
CA LEU A 47 2.30 -9.81 -12.04
C LEU A 47 1.17 -10.76 -12.49
N ASP A 48 -0.08 -10.34 -12.33
CA ASP A 48 -1.24 -11.14 -12.75
C ASP A 48 -1.29 -11.27 -14.28
N ALA A 49 -0.95 -10.20 -15.02
CA ALA A 49 -0.83 -10.22 -16.48
C ALA A 49 0.29 -11.17 -16.95
N LEU A 50 1.47 -11.13 -16.33
CA LEU A 50 2.60 -12.01 -16.66
C LEU A 50 2.29 -13.48 -16.34
N ARG A 51 1.54 -13.76 -15.26
CA ARG A 51 1.08 -15.11 -14.92
C ARG A 51 0.09 -15.64 -15.95
N HIS A 52 -0.83 -14.79 -16.41
CA HIS A 52 -1.74 -15.13 -17.49
C HIS A 52 -0.97 -15.39 -18.80
N GLU A 53 -0.08 -14.49 -19.20
CA GLU A 53 0.76 -14.63 -20.40
C GLU A 53 1.58 -15.93 -20.37
N LYS A 54 2.18 -16.27 -19.22
CA LYS A 54 2.92 -17.54 -19.05
C LYS A 54 2.03 -18.75 -19.33
N ASN A 55 0.79 -18.75 -18.82
CA ASN A 55 -0.14 -19.86 -19.00
C ASN A 55 -0.55 -20.00 -20.46
N GLU A 56 -0.90 -18.89 -21.12
CA GLU A 56 -1.25 -18.85 -22.54
C GLU A 56 -0.10 -19.38 -23.42
N LEU A 57 1.12 -18.87 -23.20
CA LEU A 57 2.29 -19.33 -23.94
C LEU A 57 2.61 -20.81 -23.67
N SER A 58 2.36 -21.32 -22.45
CA SER A 58 2.56 -22.74 -22.14
C SER A 58 1.56 -23.64 -22.87
N LEU A 59 0.31 -23.20 -22.99
CA LEU A 59 -0.71 -23.89 -23.79
C LEU A 59 -0.32 -23.89 -25.27
N GLU A 60 0.17 -22.76 -25.77
CA GLU A 60 0.60 -22.61 -27.16
C GLU A 60 1.82 -23.50 -27.49
N VAL A 61 2.81 -23.57 -26.61
CA VAL A 61 3.94 -24.52 -26.76
C VAL A 61 3.46 -25.96 -26.84
N ASN A 62 2.49 -26.35 -26.00
CA ASN A 62 1.92 -27.68 -26.04
C ASN A 62 1.14 -27.96 -27.33
N ARG A 63 0.46 -26.95 -27.89
CA ARG A 63 -0.26 -27.04 -29.17
C ARG A 63 0.72 -27.25 -30.33
N LEU A 64 1.74 -26.39 -30.45
CA LEU A 64 2.76 -26.45 -31.51
C LEU A 64 3.53 -27.78 -31.49
N LYS A 65 3.92 -28.25 -30.30
CA LYS A 65 4.58 -29.56 -30.15
C LYS A 65 3.71 -30.73 -30.58
N LYS A 66 2.38 -30.64 -30.43
CA LYS A 66 1.44 -31.67 -30.88
C LYS A 66 1.22 -31.65 -32.39
N THR A 67 1.27 -30.47 -33.02
CA THR A 67 1.11 -30.32 -34.48
C THR A 67 2.42 -30.54 -35.24
N GLY A 68 3.56 -30.67 -34.53
CA GLY A 68 4.88 -30.85 -35.13
C GLY A 68 5.49 -29.55 -35.66
N GLU A 69 4.94 -28.40 -35.25
CA GLU A 69 5.41 -27.07 -35.61
C GLU A 69 6.54 -26.60 -34.67
N ASP A 70 7.35 -25.64 -35.14
CA ASP A 70 8.44 -25.05 -34.35
C ASP A 70 7.88 -24.18 -33.19
N ALA A 71 8.39 -24.42 -31.98
CA ALA A 71 7.99 -23.73 -30.76
C ALA A 71 9.13 -22.89 -30.15
N ASP A 72 10.28 -22.76 -30.82
CA ASP A 72 11.48 -22.14 -30.26
C ASP A 72 11.30 -20.67 -29.89
N GLU A 73 10.55 -19.90 -30.69
CA GLU A 73 10.24 -18.49 -30.36
C GLU A 73 9.36 -18.36 -29.11
N VAL A 74 8.35 -19.22 -28.98
CA VAL A 74 7.44 -19.23 -27.84
C VAL A 74 8.17 -19.69 -26.58
N LEU A 75 9.04 -20.70 -26.70
CA LEU A 75 9.93 -21.17 -25.63
C LEU A 75 10.88 -20.06 -25.13
N LYS A 76 11.43 -19.23 -26.03
CA LYS A 76 12.26 -18.08 -25.63
C LYS A 76 11.45 -17.07 -24.81
N LYS A 77 10.21 -16.76 -25.21
CA LYS A 77 9.30 -15.87 -24.46
C LYS A 77 8.99 -16.42 -23.08
N VAL A 78 8.66 -17.72 -22.97
CA VAL A 78 8.39 -18.36 -21.67
C VAL A 78 9.63 -18.32 -20.75
N LYS A 79 10.84 -18.44 -21.29
CA LYS A 79 12.08 -18.43 -20.49
C LYS A 79 12.41 -17.07 -19.87
N VAL A 80 11.97 -15.95 -20.45
CA VAL A 80 12.26 -14.60 -19.91
C VAL A 80 11.23 -14.12 -18.88
N LEU A 81 10.04 -14.71 -18.85
CA LEU A 81 8.98 -14.32 -17.91
C LEU A 81 9.34 -14.54 -16.43
N PRO A 82 9.99 -15.65 -16.00
CA PRO A 82 10.35 -15.86 -14.60
C PRO A 82 11.25 -14.77 -14.03
N GLU A 83 12.18 -14.23 -14.83
CA GLU A 83 13.08 -13.17 -14.38
C GLU A 83 12.32 -11.86 -14.17
N LYS A 84 11.38 -11.53 -15.05
CA LYS A 84 10.51 -10.35 -14.91
C LYS A 84 9.62 -10.47 -13.67
N VAL A 85 8.99 -11.64 -13.48
CA VAL A 85 8.15 -11.92 -12.30
C VAL A 85 8.97 -11.76 -11.03
N LYS A 86 10.18 -12.32 -10.97
CA LYS A 86 11.06 -12.22 -9.81
C LYS A 86 11.41 -10.77 -9.46
N LYS A 87 11.77 -9.95 -10.46
CA LYS A 87 12.09 -8.52 -10.25
C LYS A 87 10.89 -7.74 -9.70
N LEU A 88 9.69 -7.99 -10.23
CA LEU A 88 8.46 -7.34 -9.77
C LEU A 88 8.05 -7.81 -8.37
N GLU A 89 8.25 -9.09 -8.04
CA GLU A 89 8.00 -9.61 -6.68
C GLU A 89 8.95 -8.99 -5.65
N GLU A 90 10.24 -8.85 -5.98
CA GLU A 90 11.22 -8.15 -5.13
C GLU A 90 10.88 -6.67 -4.95
N GLU A 91 10.52 -5.96 -6.03
CA GLU A 91 10.10 -4.55 -5.95
C GLU A 91 8.84 -4.40 -5.07
N ARG A 92 7.89 -5.31 -5.23
CA ARG A 92 6.66 -5.33 -4.45
C ARG A 92 6.94 -5.51 -2.97
N GLU A 93 7.81 -6.45 -2.59
CA GLU A 93 8.18 -6.69 -1.19
C GLU A 93 8.78 -5.43 -0.54
N ILE A 94 9.69 -4.75 -1.26
CA ILE A 94 10.27 -3.48 -0.81
C ILE A 94 9.19 -2.40 -0.60
N ILE A 95 8.21 -2.32 -1.50
CA ILE A 95 7.11 -1.37 -1.38
C ILE A 95 6.20 -1.71 -0.20
N GLU A 96 5.87 -2.98 0.00
CA GLU A 96 5.05 -3.44 1.13
C GLU A 96 5.72 -3.15 2.48
N GLU A 97 7.04 -3.36 2.58
CA GLU A 97 7.79 -2.98 3.77
C GLU A 97 7.78 -1.48 4.03
N LYS A 98 7.97 -0.65 2.99
CA LYS A 98 7.92 0.82 3.11
C LYS A 98 6.54 1.28 3.55
N LEU A 99 5.48 0.76 2.92
CA LEU A 99 4.09 1.02 3.30
C LEU A 99 3.86 0.69 4.76
N LYS A 100 4.26 -0.51 5.21
CA LYS A 100 4.10 -0.95 6.60
C LYS A 100 4.79 0.00 7.58
N LYS A 101 6.02 0.43 7.29
CA LYS A 101 6.78 1.37 8.14
C LYS A 101 6.07 2.73 8.25
N ILE A 102 5.63 3.29 7.13
CA ILE A 102 4.98 4.61 7.13
C ILE A 102 3.63 4.55 7.86
N LEU A 103 2.86 3.49 7.64
CA LEU A 103 1.56 3.31 8.28
C LEU A 103 1.65 3.04 9.78
N MET A 104 2.73 2.39 10.24
CA MET A 104 3.02 2.25 11.67
C MET A 104 3.31 3.60 12.34
N ASN A 105 3.93 4.53 11.61
CA ASN A 105 4.20 5.89 12.09
C ASN A 105 3.01 6.85 11.89
N THR A 106 1.96 6.43 11.19
CA THR A 106 0.80 7.27 10.93
C THR A 106 -0.15 7.22 12.14
N PRO A 107 -0.51 8.38 12.72
CA PRO A 107 -1.40 8.43 13.87
C PRO A 107 -2.82 7.97 13.52
N ASN A 108 -3.57 7.56 14.54
CA ASN A 108 -4.98 7.24 14.36
C ASN A 108 -5.82 8.52 14.16
N ILE A 109 -7.04 8.39 13.65
CA ILE A 109 -7.97 9.51 13.54
C ILE A 109 -8.54 9.86 14.92
N LEU A 110 -8.62 11.16 15.23
CA LEU A 110 -9.28 11.61 16.46
C LEU A 110 -10.78 11.31 16.39
N HIS A 111 -11.34 10.87 17.52
CA HIS A 111 -12.79 10.83 17.64
C HIS A 111 -13.35 12.25 17.66
N GLN A 112 -14.58 12.43 17.16
CA GLN A 112 -15.23 13.75 17.07
C GLN A 112 -15.36 14.46 18.43
N SER A 113 -15.37 13.69 19.53
CA SER A 113 -15.46 14.22 20.90
C SER A 113 -14.12 14.73 21.45
N VAL A 114 -13.00 14.53 20.75
CA VAL A 114 -11.68 14.93 21.27
C VAL A 114 -11.53 16.45 21.13
N PRO A 115 -11.33 17.19 22.24
CA PRO A 115 -11.13 18.63 22.18
C PRO A 115 -9.83 18.97 21.43
N VAL A 116 -9.85 20.07 20.70
CA VAL A 116 -8.66 20.58 19.99
C VAL A 116 -7.78 21.33 20.98
N GLY A 117 -6.51 20.96 21.08
CA GLY A 117 -5.53 21.59 21.95
C GLY A 117 -4.11 21.45 21.40
N LYS A 118 -3.27 22.46 21.60
CA LYS A 118 -1.85 22.44 21.19
C LYS A 118 -0.92 21.83 22.24
N GLY A 119 -1.43 21.54 23.44
CA GLY A 119 -0.66 21.12 24.59
C GLY A 119 -1.57 20.70 25.74
N SER A 120 -0.98 20.46 26.92
CA SER A 120 -1.71 20.04 28.11
C SER A 120 -2.70 21.10 28.63
N GLU A 121 -2.52 22.36 28.24
CA GLU A 121 -3.43 23.46 28.54
C GLU A 121 -4.78 23.33 27.82
N GLY A 122 -4.82 22.58 26.71
CA GLY A 122 -6.05 22.30 25.97
C GLY A 122 -6.88 21.15 26.56
N ASN A 123 -6.41 20.50 27.63
CA ASN A 123 -7.12 19.39 28.24
C ASN A 123 -8.33 19.88 29.06
N VAL A 124 -9.50 19.31 28.78
CA VAL A 124 -10.73 19.62 29.50
C VAL A 124 -10.90 18.66 30.68
N VAL A 125 -11.06 19.21 31.89
CA VAL A 125 -11.37 18.41 33.08
C VAL A 125 -12.82 17.93 33.01
N VAL A 126 -13.01 16.61 32.86
CA VAL A 126 -14.35 16.02 32.72
C VAL A 126 -15.00 15.71 34.07
N ARG A 127 -14.20 15.36 35.09
CA ARG A 127 -14.66 15.13 36.46
C ARG A 127 -13.54 15.31 37.47
N THR A 128 -13.91 15.71 38.69
CA THR A 128 -13.03 15.72 39.87
C THR A 128 -13.70 14.95 41.00
N TRP A 129 -12.93 14.22 41.80
CA TRP A 129 -13.45 13.47 42.95
C TRP A 129 -12.52 13.62 44.15
N GLY A 130 -13.12 13.71 45.35
CA GLY A 130 -12.43 14.05 46.60
C GLY A 130 -12.13 15.55 46.74
N THR A 131 -11.69 15.95 47.94
CA THR A 131 -11.31 17.34 48.25
C THR A 131 -9.79 17.41 48.38
N ARG A 132 -9.13 18.32 47.66
CA ARG A 132 -7.70 18.62 47.90
C ARG A 132 -7.57 19.14 49.33
N ARG A 133 -6.83 18.42 50.18
CA ARG A 133 -6.40 18.89 51.50
C ARG A 133 -5.07 19.63 51.37
#